data_AF-A0A1S1ERK6-F1
#
_entry.id   AF-A0A1S1ERK6-F1
#
_cell.length_a   1.000
_cell.length_b   1.000
_cell.length_c   1.000
_cell.angle_alpha   90.00
_cell.angle_beta   90.00
_cell.angle_gamma   90.00
#
_symmetry.space_group_name_H-M   'P 1'
#
loop_
_entity.id
_entity.type
_entity.pdbx_description
1 polymer ?
#
loop_
_entity_poly.entity_id
_entity_poly.type
_entity_poly.pdbx_seq_one_letter_code
_entity_poly.pdbx_strand_id
1 'polypeptide(L)'
;MTNARRWVAADGKRPMQTNGKPASSTKPETWTQFRDVKKKPHGFMLGGGFACIDLDNCFSNGQLQQWARRIVDAAPGAFIERSISGKGLHIFGLLPEGKGRNYGRVEVYSAERFIRTTATVWSAGELVALTKTVAAIEDMNQTGKLPRQTTGRR
;
A
#
# COMPACT_ATOMS: atom_id res chain seq x y z
N MET A 1 4.88 6.43 10.43
CA MET A 1 3.51 6.81 9.98
C MET A 1 2.55 7.21 11.11
N THR A 2 2.63 6.60 12.30
CA THR A 2 1.64 6.78 13.39
C THR A 2 1.48 8.22 13.90
N ASN A 3 2.51 9.06 13.77
CA ASN A 3 2.48 10.48 14.13
C ASN A 3 1.75 11.37 13.11
N ALA A 4 1.45 10.88 11.90
CA ALA A 4 0.77 11.68 10.88
C ALA A 4 -0.75 11.73 11.13
N ARG A 5 -1.39 12.88 10.86
CA ARG A 5 -2.85 13.05 10.91
C ARG A 5 -3.51 12.63 9.59
N ARG A 6 -3.28 11.37 9.21
CA ARG A 6 -3.71 10.77 7.94
C ARG A 6 -4.38 9.40 8.13
N TRP A 7 -4.78 9.09 9.36
CA TRP A 7 -5.43 7.82 9.70
C TRP A 7 -6.94 7.96 9.66
N VAL A 8 -7.64 6.90 9.30
CA VAL A 8 -9.10 6.83 9.33
C VAL A 8 -9.54 5.47 9.84
N ALA A 9 -10.77 5.36 10.35
CA ALA A 9 -11.38 4.05 10.59
C ALA A 9 -11.71 3.38 9.23
N ALA A 10 -12.10 2.11 9.27
CA ALA A 10 -12.46 1.37 8.08
C ALA A 10 -13.70 0.51 8.31
N ASP A 11 -14.52 0.37 7.28
CA ASP A 11 -15.54 -0.67 7.16
C ASP A 11 -15.18 -1.54 5.94
N GLY A 12 -14.68 -2.76 6.20
CA GLY A 12 -14.01 -3.56 5.18
C GLY A 12 -12.82 -2.81 4.55
N LYS A 13 -12.94 -2.47 3.26
CA LYS A 13 -11.97 -1.67 2.49
C LYS A 13 -12.39 -0.20 2.32
N ARG A 14 -13.51 0.23 2.91
CA ARG A 14 -14.03 1.60 2.79
C ARG A 14 -13.47 2.47 3.93
N PRO A 15 -12.91 3.66 3.63
CA PRO A 15 -12.45 4.59 4.65
C PRO A 15 -13.61 5.30 5.34
N MET A 16 -13.58 5.35 6.67
CA MET A 16 -14.64 5.92 7.50
C MET A 16 -14.06 6.93 8.50
N GLN A 17 -14.78 8.03 8.70
CA GLN A 17 -14.56 8.94 9.83
C GLN A 17 -14.95 8.27 11.15
N THR A 18 -14.46 8.79 12.27
CA THR A 18 -14.78 8.27 13.61
C THR A 18 -16.26 8.43 13.99
N ASN A 19 -16.96 9.36 13.33
CA ASN A 19 -18.40 9.60 13.47
C ASN A 19 -19.27 8.69 12.58
N GLY A 20 -18.68 7.75 11.84
CA GLY A 20 -19.41 6.80 10.99
C GLY A 20 -19.75 7.30 9.58
N LYS A 21 -19.41 8.54 9.21
CA LYS A 21 -19.53 9.02 7.83
C LYS A 21 -18.34 8.54 6.97
N PRO A 22 -18.48 8.43 5.64
CA PRO A 22 -17.33 8.17 4.77
C PRO A 22 -16.22 9.22 4.92
N ALA A 23 -14.97 8.77 4.89
CA ALA A 23 -13.81 9.66 4.80
C ALA A 23 -13.39 9.82 3.33
N SER A 24 -13.03 11.05 2.93
CA SER A 24 -12.55 11.34 1.58
C SER A 24 -11.06 11.07 1.49
N SER A 25 -10.55 10.61 0.33
CA SER A 25 -9.11 10.42 0.13
C SER A 25 -8.35 11.71 -0.20
N THR A 26 -9.03 12.84 -0.35
CA THR A 26 -8.45 14.13 -0.76
C THR A 26 -8.77 15.28 0.19
N LYS A 27 -9.55 15.04 1.26
CA LYS A 27 -9.98 16.07 2.21
C LYS A 27 -9.42 15.79 3.61
N PRO A 28 -8.29 16.42 4.02
CA PRO A 28 -7.63 16.17 5.28
C PRO A 28 -8.50 16.37 6.52
N GLU A 29 -9.51 17.23 6.45
CA GLU A 29 -10.48 17.47 7.52
C GLU A 29 -11.34 16.23 7.84
N THR A 30 -11.39 15.25 6.93
CA THR A 30 -12.07 13.96 7.16
C THR A 30 -11.15 12.90 7.76
N TRP A 31 -9.88 13.22 8.01
CA TRP A 31 -8.90 12.30 8.58
C TRP A 31 -8.68 12.57 10.06
N THR A 32 -8.06 11.61 10.73
CA THR A 32 -7.69 11.70 12.13
C THR A 32 -6.29 11.14 12.37
N GLN A 33 -5.92 10.97 13.63
CA GLN A 33 -4.66 10.42 14.09
C GLN A 33 -4.79 8.96 14.52
N PHE A 34 -3.66 8.25 14.51
CA PHE A 34 -3.63 6.80 14.77
C PHE A 34 -4.29 6.41 16.11
N ARG A 35 -4.04 7.18 17.18
CA ARG A 35 -4.55 6.85 18.52
C ARG A 35 -6.08 6.74 18.59
N ASP A 36 -6.80 7.42 17.71
CA ASP A 36 -8.27 7.47 17.71
C ASP A 36 -8.88 6.25 16.99
N VAL A 37 -8.09 5.57 16.15
CA VAL A 37 -8.57 4.46 15.31
C VAL A 37 -7.85 3.13 15.59
N LYS A 38 -6.75 3.12 16.36
CA LYS A 38 -5.91 1.94 16.62
C LYS A 38 -6.64 0.71 17.17
N LYS A 39 -7.79 0.89 17.83
CA LYS A 39 -8.61 -0.21 18.38
C LYS A 39 -9.73 -0.70 17.44
N LYS A 40 -9.80 -0.16 16.23
CA LYS A 40 -10.81 -0.49 15.21
C LYS A 40 -10.11 -0.89 13.91
N PRO A 41 -10.78 -1.53 12.95
CA PRO A 41 -10.34 -1.52 11.56
C PRO A 41 -10.00 -0.09 11.12
N HIS A 42 -8.84 0.11 10.49
CA HIS A 42 -8.33 1.44 10.15
C HIS A 42 -7.38 1.43 8.94
N GLY A 43 -6.99 2.59 8.47
CA GLY A 43 -5.95 2.66 7.44
C GLY A 43 -5.43 4.06 7.27
N PHE A 44 -4.64 4.22 6.22
CA PHE A 44 -3.81 5.40 6.04
C PHE A 44 -4.09 6.07 4.69
N MET A 45 -4.16 7.40 4.66
CA MET A 45 -4.35 8.21 3.46
C MET A 45 -3.01 8.68 2.91
N LEU A 46 -2.72 8.28 1.67
CA LEU A 46 -1.47 8.64 0.98
C LEU A 46 -1.43 10.10 0.52
N GLY A 47 -0.24 10.59 0.17
CA GLY A 47 0.06 11.99 -0.10
C GLY A 47 0.96 12.61 0.97
N GLY A 48 1.40 13.85 0.78
CA GLY A 48 2.39 14.53 1.64
C GLY A 48 3.71 13.77 1.72
N GLY A 49 4.12 13.14 0.62
CA GLY A 49 5.32 12.31 0.54
C GLY A 49 5.13 10.85 0.92
N PHE A 50 4.01 10.45 1.54
CA PHE A 50 3.74 9.05 1.87
C PHE A 50 3.23 8.27 0.65
N ALA A 51 3.84 7.12 0.41
CA ALA A 51 3.51 6.23 -0.69
C ALA A 51 3.36 4.78 -0.24
N CYS A 52 2.67 4.00 -1.08
CA CYS A 52 2.53 2.56 -0.93
C CYS A 52 2.64 1.88 -2.29
N ILE A 53 3.41 0.80 -2.33
CA ILE A 53 3.36 -0.18 -3.41
C ILE A 53 2.51 -1.35 -2.91
N ASP A 54 1.40 -1.64 -3.58
CA ASP A 54 0.52 -2.76 -3.28
C ASP A 54 0.82 -3.93 -4.22
N LEU A 55 1.15 -5.09 -3.65
CA LEU A 55 1.40 -6.33 -4.36
C LEU A 55 0.23 -7.28 -4.12
N ASP A 56 -0.62 -7.47 -5.14
CA ASP A 56 -1.77 -8.35 -5.04
C ASP A 56 -1.43 -9.80 -5.39
N ASN A 57 -2.04 -10.75 -4.66
CA ASN A 57 -1.86 -12.19 -4.86
C ASN A 57 -0.40 -12.59 -5.10
N CYS A 58 0.49 -12.11 -4.23
CA CYS A 58 1.94 -12.26 -4.33
C CYS A 58 2.47 -13.54 -3.66
N PHE A 59 1.59 -14.31 -3.01
CA PHE A 59 1.91 -15.63 -2.45
C PHE A 59 1.30 -16.75 -3.30
N SER A 60 2.02 -17.86 -3.42
CA SER A 60 1.54 -19.13 -3.99
C SER A 60 1.97 -20.25 -3.07
N ASN A 61 1.04 -21.10 -2.63
CA ASN A 61 1.30 -22.17 -1.65
C ASN A 61 2.06 -21.70 -0.40
N GLY A 62 1.71 -20.51 0.10
CA GLY A 62 2.35 -19.89 1.27
C GLY A 62 3.72 -19.25 1.01
N GLN A 63 4.29 -19.42 -0.17
CA GLN A 63 5.59 -18.87 -0.55
C GLN A 63 5.44 -17.58 -1.37
N LEU A 64 6.32 -16.61 -1.11
CA LEU A 64 6.35 -15.37 -1.88
C LEU A 64 6.82 -15.68 -3.31
N GLN A 65 6.06 -15.25 -4.31
CA GLN A 65 6.38 -15.47 -5.71
C GLN A 65 7.62 -14.68 -6.13
N GLN A 66 8.37 -15.20 -7.11
CA GLN A 66 9.65 -14.65 -7.53
C GLN A 66 9.57 -13.17 -7.97
N TRP A 67 8.53 -12.78 -8.70
CA TRP A 67 8.33 -11.39 -9.13
C TRP A 67 8.14 -10.46 -7.93
N ALA A 68 7.40 -10.88 -6.91
CA ALA A 68 7.15 -10.10 -5.71
C ALA A 68 8.39 -10.03 -4.84
N ARG A 69 9.15 -11.13 -4.74
CA ARG A 69 10.43 -11.17 -4.02
C ARG A 69 11.41 -10.14 -4.58
N ARG A 70 11.54 -10.03 -5.91
CA ARG A 70 12.39 -9.02 -6.56
C ARG A 70 12.02 -7.59 -6.17
N ILE A 71 10.72 -7.29 -6.07
CA ILE A 71 10.24 -5.96 -5.67
C ILE A 71 10.54 -5.69 -4.19
N VAL A 72 10.31 -6.69 -3.32
CA VAL A 72 10.65 -6.59 -1.89
C VAL A 72 12.15 -6.37 -1.70
N ASP A 73 13.00 -7.11 -2.43
CA ASP A 73 14.45 -6.95 -2.38
C ASP A 73 14.92 -5.60 -2.91
N ALA A 74 14.17 -4.99 -3.84
CA ALA A 74 14.41 -3.64 -4.34
C ALA A 74 13.94 -2.52 -3.39
N ALA A 75 13.36 -2.87 -2.23
CA ALA A 75 12.94 -1.93 -1.19
C ALA A 75 13.62 -2.25 0.18
N PRO A 76 14.96 -2.30 0.24
CA PRO A 76 15.66 -2.68 1.46
C PRO A 76 15.35 -1.70 2.60
N GLY A 77 15.01 -2.25 3.77
CA GLY A 77 14.69 -1.47 4.98
C GLY A 77 13.30 -0.82 4.98
N ALA A 78 12.47 -1.03 3.94
CA ALA A 78 11.10 -0.55 3.94
C ALA A 78 10.23 -1.29 4.96
N PHE A 79 9.28 -0.59 5.58
CA PHE A 79 8.20 -1.23 6.33
C PHE A 79 7.25 -1.96 5.38
N ILE A 80 7.04 -3.26 5.63
CA ILE A 80 6.17 -4.12 4.83
C ILE A 80 5.19 -4.86 5.73
N GLU A 81 3.90 -4.80 5.40
CA GLU A 81 2.86 -5.57 6.06
C GLU A 81 2.14 -6.51 5.08
N ARG A 82 1.53 -7.57 5.61
CA ARG A 82 0.56 -8.38 4.85
C ARG A 82 -0.75 -7.62 4.69
N SER A 83 -1.32 -7.62 3.49
CA SER A 83 -2.62 -6.97 3.25
C SER A 83 -3.76 -7.73 3.93
N ILE A 84 -4.95 -7.10 3.99
CA ILE A 84 -6.14 -7.68 4.64
C ILE A 84 -6.58 -9.03 4.04
N SER A 85 -6.24 -9.33 2.78
CA SER A 85 -6.55 -10.62 2.17
C SER A 85 -5.63 -11.75 2.65
N GLY A 86 -4.52 -11.42 3.30
CA GLY A 86 -3.45 -12.35 3.66
C GLY A 86 -2.62 -12.86 2.47
N LYS A 87 -2.99 -12.50 1.23
CA LYS A 87 -2.36 -12.95 -0.03
C LYS A 87 -1.55 -11.85 -0.73
N GLY A 88 -1.59 -10.62 -0.22
CA GLY A 88 -0.83 -9.49 -0.75
C GLY A 88 0.12 -8.86 0.27
N LEU A 89 0.92 -7.92 -0.19
CA LEU A 89 1.84 -7.11 0.64
C LEU A 89 1.64 -5.62 0.34
N HIS A 90 1.70 -4.80 1.38
CA HIS A 90 1.86 -3.35 1.25
C HIS A 90 3.30 -2.99 1.61
N ILE A 91 4.01 -2.32 0.71
CA ILE A 91 5.34 -1.76 0.96
C ILE A 91 5.18 -0.24 1.12
N PHE A 92 5.37 0.25 2.34
CA PHE A 92 5.24 1.67 2.64
C PHE A 92 6.59 2.38 2.53
N GLY A 93 6.56 3.62 2.03
CA GLY A 93 7.75 4.45 1.90
C GLY A 93 7.43 5.84 1.41
N LEU A 94 8.41 6.47 0.75
CA LEU A 94 8.34 7.86 0.32
C LEU A 94 8.49 8.00 -1.20
N LEU A 95 7.62 8.80 -1.81
CA LEU A 95 7.68 9.21 -3.22
C LEU A 95 7.13 10.63 -3.38
N PRO A 96 7.57 11.38 -4.40
CA PRO A 96 6.82 12.52 -4.91
C PRO A 96 5.39 12.12 -5.29
N GLU A 97 4.44 13.04 -5.10
CA GLU A 97 3.05 12.81 -5.51
C GLU A 97 2.94 12.69 -7.02
N GLY A 98 2.09 11.79 -7.47
CA GLY A 98 1.86 11.54 -8.89
C GLY A 98 0.67 10.62 -9.11
N LYS A 99 0.28 10.48 -10.38
CA LYS A 99 -0.81 9.60 -10.79
C LYS A 99 -0.50 8.16 -10.37
N GLY A 100 -1.52 7.46 -9.84
CA GLY A 100 -1.42 6.04 -9.55
C GLY A 100 -1.04 5.23 -10.79
N ARG A 101 -0.14 4.27 -10.62
CA ARG A 101 0.34 3.38 -11.69
C ARG A 101 -0.11 1.96 -11.38
N ASN A 102 -0.77 1.31 -12.32
CA ASN A 102 -1.25 -0.07 -12.21
C ASN A 102 -0.56 -0.92 -13.28
N TYR A 103 0.14 -1.96 -12.84
CA TYR A 103 0.87 -2.93 -13.65
C TYR A 103 0.27 -4.34 -13.49
N GLY A 104 -1.03 -4.43 -13.25
CA GLY A 104 -1.76 -5.67 -13.03
C GLY A 104 -1.78 -6.07 -11.56
N ARG A 105 -0.81 -6.88 -11.12
CA ARG A 105 -0.68 -7.31 -9.70
C ARG A 105 0.18 -6.39 -8.84
N VAL A 106 0.68 -5.31 -9.44
CA VAL A 106 1.51 -4.31 -8.77
C VAL A 106 0.88 -2.96 -9.00
N GLU A 107 0.56 -2.26 -7.92
CA GLU A 107 0.06 -0.90 -7.98
C GLU A 107 0.95 0.03 -7.17
N VAL A 108 1.22 1.22 -7.70
CA VAL A 108 2.03 2.24 -7.02
C VAL A 108 1.17 3.47 -6.82
N TYR A 109 1.02 3.89 -5.56
CA TYR A 109 0.26 5.06 -5.15
C TYR A 109 1.12 5.98 -4.30
N SER A 110 1.08 7.29 -4.57
CA SER A 110 1.75 8.31 -3.76
C SER A 110 0.83 9.45 -3.31
N ALA A 111 -0.44 9.44 -3.71
CA ALA A 111 -1.45 10.42 -3.32
C ALA A 111 -2.88 9.85 -3.47
N GLU A 112 -3.85 10.54 -2.87
CA GLU A 112 -5.30 10.38 -3.08
C GLU A 112 -5.86 8.95 -2.93
N ARG A 113 -5.14 8.08 -2.21
CA ARG A 113 -5.50 6.68 -2.02
C ARG A 113 -5.52 6.32 -0.54
N PHE A 114 -6.59 5.66 -0.13
CA PHE A 114 -6.70 4.96 1.14
C PHE A 114 -6.05 3.58 1.04
N ILE A 115 -5.18 3.24 2.00
CA ILE A 115 -4.61 1.90 2.17
C ILE A 115 -5.16 1.31 3.47
N ARG A 116 -5.86 0.17 3.37
CA ARG A 116 -6.35 -0.57 4.53
C ARG A 116 -5.19 -1.28 5.21
N THR A 117 -4.76 -0.79 6.37
CA THR A 117 -3.60 -1.34 7.08
C THR A 117 -3.95 -2.55 7.94
N THR A 118 -3.01 -3.45 8.17
CA THR A 118 -3.22 -4.60 9.08
C THR A 118 -2.30 -4.57 10.29
N ALA A 119 -1.16 -3.90 10.19
CA ALA A 119 -0.04 -4.01 11.12
C ALA A 119 0.49 -5.46 11.30
N THR A 120 0.09 -6.40 10.42
CA THR A 120 0.66 -7.75 10.36
C THR A 120 2.00 -7.65 9.63
N VAL A 121 3.05 -7.39 10.41
CA VAL A 121 4.40 -7.13 9.89
C VAL A 121 4.93 -8.33 9.11
N TRP A 122 5.30 -8.10 7.85
CA TRP A 122 6.08 -9.02 7.03
C TRP A 122 7.57 -8.72 7.13
N SER A 123 7.93 -7.44 7.06
CA SER A 123 9.29 -6.95 7.31
C SER A 123 9.20 -5.70 8.18
N ALA A 124 9.90 -5.72 9.32
CA ALA A 124 10.15 -4.51 10.07
C ALA A 124 11.02 -3.56 9.22
N GLY A 125 10.84 -2.26 9.39
CA GLY A 125 11.52 -1.26 8.60
C GLY A 125 10.95 0.14 8.81
N GLU A 126 11.45 1.07 8.02
CA GLU A 126 11.10 2.48 8.07
C GLU A 126 10.47 2.96 6.76
N LEU A 127 10.17 4.26 6.68
CA LEU A 127 9.74 4.89 5.44
C LEU A 127 10.95 5.30 4.62
N VAL A 128 11.38 4.41 3.73
CA VAL A 128 12.51 4.64 2.82
C VAL A 128 12.02 5.27 1.51
N ALA A 129 12.93 5.92 0.77
CA ALA A 129 12.62 6.38 -0.58
C ALA A 129 12.39 5.18 -1.52
N LEU A 130 11.23 5.15 -2.20
CA LEU A 130 10.86 4.03 -3.08
C LEU A 130 11.21 4.27 -4.56
N THR A 131 11.96 5.32 -4.88
CA THR A 131 12.30 5.68 -6.27
C THR A 131 13.04 4.55 -7.00
N LYS A 132 13.99 3.88 -6.33
CA LYS A 132 14.69 2.71 -6.88
C LYS A 132 13.78 1.50 -7.05
N THR A 133 12.88 1.26 -6.09
CA THR A 133 11.90 0.16 -6.16
C THR A 133 10.95 0.35 -7.34
N VAL A 134 10.48 1.58 -7.55
CA VAL A 134 9.63 1.97 -8.67
C VAL A 134 10.35 1.78 -10.00
N ALA A 135 11.61 2.21 -10.12
CA ALA A 135 12.39 1.99 -11.34
C ALA A 135 12.56 0.49 -11.64
N ALA A 136 12.76 -0.35 -10.62
CA ALA A 136 12.82 -1.79 -10.78
C ALA A 136 11.47 -2.39 -11.25
N ILE A 137 10.33 -1.91 -10.75
CA ILE A 137 9.00 -2.32 -11.22
C ILE A 137 8.81 -1.94 -12.69
N GLU A 138 9.24 -0.75 -13.09
CA GLU A 138 9.14 -0.28 -14.47
C GLU A 138 10.00 -1.11 -15.43
N ASP A 139 11.25 -1.44 -15.07
CA ASP A 139 12.10 -2.37 -15.83
C ASP A 139 11.44 -3.75 -15.95
N MET A 140 10.93 -4.29 -14.84
CA MET A 140 10.25 -5.58 -14.84
C MET A 140 8.99 -5.57 -15.72
N ASN A 141 8.27 -4.46 -15.77
CA ASN A 141 7.12 -4.30 -16.65
C ASN A 141 7.54 -4.28 -18.12
N GLN A 142 8.54 -3.47 -18.48
CA GLN A 142 9.06 -3.34 -19.85
C GLN A 142 9.66 -4.65 -20.37
N THR A 143 10.33 -5.41 -19.49
CA THR A 143 10.96 -6.69 -19.82
C THR A 143 10.03 -7.90 -19.68
N GLY A 144 8.73 -7.69 -19.40
CA GLY A 144 7.73 -8.76 -19.32
C GLY A 144 7.89 -9.70 -18.12
N LYS A 145 8.58 -9.27 -17.06
CA LYS A 145 8.83 -10.03 -15.83
C LYS A 145 7.75 -9.84 -14.76
N LEU A 146 6.79 -8.92 -14.97
CA LEU A 146 5.60 -8.81 -14.13
C LEU A 146 4.50 -9.78 -14.60
N PRO A 147 3.71 -10.33 -13.68
CA PRO A 147 2.56 -11.16 -14.04
C PRO A 147 1.53 -10.31 -14.81
N ARG A 148 1.05 -10.83 -15.93
CA ARG A 148 -0.03 -10.19 -16.69
C ARG A 148 -1.32 -10.23 -15.89
N GLN A 149 -2.14 -9.19 -16.02
CA GLN A 149 -3.52 -9.23 -15.57
C GLN A 149 -4.23 -10.32 -16.37
N THR A 150 -4.66 -11.41 -15.72
CA THR A 150 -5.68 -12.28 -16.28
C THR A 150 -6.95 -11.44 -16.36
N THR A 151 -7.37 -11.08 -17.56
CA THR A 151 -8.64 -10.41 -17.84
C THR A 151 -9.79 -11.32 -17.38
N GLY A 152 -10.13 -11.25 -16.11
CA GLY A 152 -11.37 -11.78 -15.57
C GLY A 152 -12.33 -10.62 -15.42
N ARG A 153 -13.18 -10.37 -16.43
CA ARG A 153 -14.39 -9.57 -16.27
C ARG A 153 -15.13 -10.05 -15.03
N ARG A 154 -15.37 -9.15 -14.07
CA ARG A 154 -16.62 -9.04 -13.33
C ARG A 154 -16.89 -7.57 -13.08
#